data_AF-X0PEX2-F1
#
_entry.id   AF-X0PEX2-F1
#
_cell.length_a   1.000
_cell.length_b   1.000
_cell.length_c   1.000
_cell.angle_alpha   90.00
_cell.angle_beta   90.00
_cell.angle_gamma   90.00
#
_symmetry.space_group_name_H-M   'P 1'
#
loop_
_entity.id
_entity.type
_entity.pdbx_description
1 polymer ?
#
loop_
_entity_poly.entity_id
_entity_poly.type
_entity_poly.pdbx_seq_one_letter_code
_entity_poly.pdbx_strand_id
1 'polypeptide(L)'
;MIQRPFYLKQLVQLMNNDMVKVITGVRRSGKSILLELYRDYLKTQGVPADDIIYLNFEAFNLLSVKTEDQLFQLLQERLHHDAHLYILLDEIQMVDGWQRVVNGVRVSYDCDIVVTGSNAKMLSGELATLLSGRYVESGDSNLSIFLSRVSGS
;
A
#
# COMPACT_ATOMS: atom_id res chain seq x y z
N MET A 1 14.65 -6.91 16.24
CA MET A 1 14.68 -7.81 15.06
C MET A 1 13.27 -7.81 14.50
N ILE A 2 13.07 -7.47 13.22
CA ILE A 2 11.72 -7.34 12.65
C ILE A 2 10.97 -8.67 12.80
N GLN A 3 9.86 -8.68 13.54
CA GLN A 3 9.01 -9.86 13.69
C GLN A 3 8.15 -10.07 12.42
N ARG A 4 8.80 -10.43 11.31
CA ARG A 4 8.17 -10.57 9.99
C ARG A 4 6.90 -11.44 10.00
N PRO A 5 6.85 -12.60 10.70
CA PRO A 5 5.63 -13.40 10.78
C PRO A 5 4.46 -12.67 11.45
N PHE A 6 4.74 -11.81 12.42
CA PHE A 6 3.72 -11.06 13.14
C PHE A 6 3.07 -9.99 12.25
N TYR A 7 3.88 -9.17 11.56
CA TYR A 7 3.36 -8.14 10.66
C TYR A 7 2.67 -8.72 9.43
N LEU A 8 3.18 -9.82 8.87
CA LEU A 8 2.51 -10.52 7.78
C LEU A 8 1.13 -11.02 8.23
N LYS A 9 1.05 -11.64 9.40
CA LYS A 9 -0.23 -12.10 9.96
C LYS A 9 -1.23 -10.95 10.11
N GLN A 10 -0.78 -9.78 10.55
CA GLN A 10 -1.66 -8.61 10.62
C GLN A 10 -2.17 -8.17 9.24
N LEU A 11 -1.30 -8.07 8.23
CA LEU A 11 -1.74 -7.74 6.88
C LEU A 11 -2.77 -8.74 6.34
N VAL A 12 -2.53 -10.03 6.57
CA VAL A 12 -3.48 -11.09 6.19
C VAL A 12 -4.82 -10.95 6.91
N GLN A 13 -4.82 -10.58 8.19
CA GLN A 13 -6.07 -10.34 8.94
C GLN A 13 -6.84 -9.10 8.47
N LEU A 14 -6.15 -8.17 7.81
CA LEU A 14 -6.72 -6.93 7.28
C LEU A 14 -7.10 -7.04 5.79
N MET A 15 -6.74 -8.15 5.14
CA MET A 15 -7.00 -8.41 3.72
C MET A 15 -8.48 -8.26 3.37
N ASN A 16 -8.76 -7.79 2.15
CA ASN A 16 -10.10 -7.67 1.55
C ASN A 16 -11.08 -6.85 2.40
N ASN A 17 -10.58 -5.78 3.02
CA ASN A 17 -11.41 -4.75 3.63
C ASN A 17 -11.34 -3.46 2.82
N ASP A 18 -12.38 -2.62 2.92
CA ASP A 18 -12.49 -1.37 2.14
C ASP A 18 -11.46 -0.29 2.50
N MET A 19 -10.57 -0.55 3.46
CA MET A 19 -9.58 0.40 3.94
C MET A 19 -8.23 0.18 3.24
N VAL A 20 -7.53 1.28 2.97
CA VAL A 20 -6.15 1.26 2.50
C VAL A 20 -5.23 0.97 3.68
N LYS A 21 -4.34 -0.01 3.52
CA LYS A 21 -3.35 -0.37 4.54
C LYS A 21 -2.11 0.47 4.31
N VAL A 22 -1.78 1.34 5.26
CA VAL A 22 -0.62 2.22 5.19
C VAL A 22 0.45 1.71 6.14
N ILE A 23 1.58 1.26 5.61
CA ILE A 23 2.71 0.76 6.39
C ILE A 23 3.76 1.86 6.46
N THR A 24 4.03 2.36 7.67
CA THR A 24 5.08 3.36 7.87
C THR A 24 6.16 2.85 8.81
N GLY A 25 7.35 3.43 8.71
CA GLY A 25 8.47 3.06 9.56
C GLY A 25 9.78 3.64 9.03
N VAL A 26 10.78 3.69 9.91
CA VAL A 26 12.09 4.26 9.59
C VAL A 26 12.76 3.53 8.41
N ARG A 27 13.66 4.20 7.69
CA ARG A 27 14.46 3.55 6.64
C ARG A 27 15.14 2.29 7.19
N ARG A 28 15.14 1.21 6.39
CA ARG A 28 15.66 -0.13 6.75
C ARG A 28 14.83 -0.90 7.80
N SER A 29 13.59 -0.51 8.08
CA SER A 29 12.65 -1.28 8.93
C SER A 29 12.04 -2.51 8.25
N GLY A 30 12.36 -2.77 6.96
CA GLY A 30 11.93 -3.96 6.24
C GLY A 30 10.52 -3.90 5.64
N LYS A 31 9.98 -2.70 5.37
CA LYS A 31 8.67 -2.50 4.70
C LYS A 31 8.58 -3.20 3.34
N SER A 32 9.59 -3.01 2.48
CA SER A 32 9.66 -3.67 1.17
C SER A 32 9.63 -5.19 1.30
N ILE A 33 10.41 -5.73 2.24
CA ILE A 33 10.41 -7.17 2.55
C ILE A 33 9.03 -7.65 3.03
N LEU A 34 8.32 -6.85 3.83
CA LEU A 34 6.96 -7.19 4.26
C LEU A 34 5.97 -7.21 3.09
N LEU A 35 6.06 -6.26 2.15
CA LEU A 35 5.24 -6.29 0.93
C LEU A 35 5.57 -7.48 0.03
N GLU A 36 6.85 -7.82 -0.13
CA GLU A 36 7.28 -9.00 -0.88
C GLU A 36 6.71 -10.28 -0.27
N LEU A 37 6.81 -10.43 1.06
CA LEU A 37 6.23 -11.57 1.77
C LEU A 37 4.70 -11.63 1.63
N TYR A 38 4.02 -10.49 1.64
CA TYR A 38 2.58 -10.42 1.44
C TYR A 38 2.19 -10.79 0.00
N ARG A 39 2.92 -10.28 -0.99
CA ARG A 39 2.77 -10.67 -2.41
C ARG A 39 2.96 -12.17 -2.60
N ASP A 40 4.00 -12.74 -1.99
CA ASP A 40 4.26 -14.16 -2.11
C ASP A 40 3.18 -14.98 -1.38
N TYR A 41 2.68 -14.51 -0.24
CA TYR A 41 1.50 -15.08 0.42
C TYR A 41 0.28 -15.10 -0.50
N LEU A 42 -0.05 -13.99 -1.18
CA LEU A 42 -1.17 -13.92 -2.13
C LEU A 42 -1.05 -14.98 -3.23
N LYS A 43 0.15 -15.16 -3.79
CA LYS A 43 0.42 -16.22 -4.76
C LYS A 43 0.17 -17.62 -4.20
N THR A 44 0.54 -17.88 -2.94
CA THR A 44 0.25 -19.17 -2.29
C THR A 44 -1.25 -19.40 -2.06
N GLN A 45 -2.06 -18.34 -2.00
CA GLN A 45 -3.53 -18.43 -1.93
C GLN A 45 -4.17 -18.62 -3.32
N GLY A 46 -3.37 -18.70 -4.39
CA GLY A 46 -3.86 -18.92 -5.74
C GLY A 46 -4.25 -17.65 -6.49
N VAL A 47 -3.88 -16.47 -5.98
CA VAL A 47 -4.10 -15.20 -6.71
C VAL A 47 -3.19 -15.16 -7.94
N PRO A 48 -3.74 -14.96 -9.16
CA PRO A 48 -2.98 -14.80 -10.39
C PRO A 48 -1.96 -13.66 -10.30
N ALA A 49 -0.83 -13.80 -10.99
CA ALA A 49 0.21 -12.77 -10.98
C ALA A 49 -0.27 -11.44 -11.60
N ASP A 50 -1.18 -11.52 -12.59
CA ASP A 50 -1.73 -10.36 -13.28
C ASP A 50 -2.71 -9.56 -12.41
N ASP A 51 -3.27 -10.20 -11.38
CA ASP A 51 -4.19 -9.57 -10.41
C ASP A 51 -3.41 -8.94 -9.24
N ILE A 52 -2.07 -9.09 -9.21
CA ILE A 52 -1.20 -8.51 -8.17
C ILE A 52 -0.30 -7.43 -8.78
N ILE A 53 -0.64 -6.18 -8.55
CA ILE A 53 0.11 -5.01 -8.99
C ILE A 53 1.11 -4.62 -7.90
N TYR A 54 2.39 -4.95 -8.08
CA TYR A 54 3.47 -4.50 -7.20
C TYR A 54 4.35 -3.44 -7.88
N LEU A 55 4.46 -2.26 -7.26
CA LEU A 55 5.25 -1.12 -7.75
C LEU A 55 6.16 -0.60 -6.63
N ASN A 56 7.44 -0.40 -6.94
CA ASN A 56 8.41 0.19 -6.01
C ASN A 56 8.99 1.49 -6.63
N PHE A 57 8.67 2.64 -6.04
CA PHE A 57 9.04 3.96 -6.60
C PHE A 57 10.50 4.37 -6.35
N GLU A 58 11.28 3.54 -5.64
CA GLU A 58 12.75 3.64 -5.60
C GLU A 58 13.43 2.72 -6.62
N ALA A 59 12.70 1.82 -7.29
CA ALA A 59 13.25 0.98 -8.33
C ALA A 59 13.65 1.81 -9.56
N PHE A 60 14.77 1.46 -10.19
CA PHE A 60 15.38 2.23 -11.28
C PHE A 60 14.40 2.55 -12.42
N ASN A 61 13.55 1.59 -12.79
CA ASN A 61 12.55 1.74 -13.86
C ASN A 61 11.36 2.64 -13.50
N LEU A 62 11.16 2.98 -12.23
CA LEU A 62 10.07 3.82 -11.75
C LEU A 62 10.56 5.15 -11.14
N LEU A 63 11.87 5.44 -11.20
CA LEU A 63 12.43 6.68 -10.67
C LEU A 63 11.82 7.95 -11.30
N SER A 64 11.36 7.87 -12.55
CA SER A 64 10.73 8.98 -13.27
C SER A 64 9.27 9.21 -12.90
N VAL A 65 8.62 8.26 -12.22
CA VAL A 65 7.23 8.39 -11.75
C VAL A 65 7.24 9.21 -10.47
N LYS A 66 6.76 10.45 -10.58
CA LYS A 66 6.82 11.48 -9.55
C LYS A 66 5.52 12.26 -9.39
N THR A 67 4.58 12.15 -10.34
CA THR A 67 3.32 12.89 -10.29
C THR A 67 2.09 11.99 -10.34
N GLU A 68 0.94 12.52 -9.92
CA GLU A 68 -0.34 11.83 -9.98
C GLU A 68 -0.68 11.32 -11.38
N ASP A 69 -0.45 12.12 -12.43
CA ASP A 69 -0.74 11.76 -13.81
C ASP A 69 0.11 10.56 -14.26
N GLN A 70 1.39 10.54 -13.90
CA GLN A 70 2.30 9.43 -14.24
C GLN A 70 1.92 8.14 -13.50
N LEU A 71 1.52 8.26 -12.23
CA LEU A 71 1.03 7.11 -11.46
C LEU A 71 -0.28 6.58 -12.04
N PHE A 72 -1.20 7.47 -12.39
CA PHE A 72 -2.47 7.09 -13.01
C PHE A 72 -2.25 6.34 -14.32
N GLN A 73 -1.42 6.87 -15.21
CA GLN A 73 -1.08 6.22 -16.48
C GLN A 73 -0.48 4.82 -16.25
N LEU A 74 0.50 4.71 -15.34
CA LEU A 74 1.13 3.44 -15.01
C LEU A 74 0.15 2.39 -14.47
N LEU A 75 -0.80 2.81 -13.64
CA LEU A 75 -1.82 1.91 -13.10
C LEU A 75 -2.88 1.55 -14.14
N GLN A 76 -3.29 2.49 -14.99
CA GLN A 76 -4.34 2.29 -15.99
C GLN A 76 -4.02 1.12 -16.95
N GLU A 77 -2.75 0.89 -17.26
CA GLU A 77 -2.31 -0.23 -18.11
C GLU A 77 -2.51 -1.61 -17.47
N ARG A 78 -2.76 -1.67 -16.15
CA ARG A 78 -2.83 -2.92 -15.37
C ARG A 78 -4.17 -3.13 -14.67
N LEU A 79 -4.91 -2.05 -14.44
CA LEU A 79 -6.23 -2.08 -13.84
C LEU A 79 -7.25 -2.69 -14.80
N HIS A 80 -8.10 -3.57 -14.27
CA HIS A 80 -9.17 -4.24 -15.00
C HIS A 80 -10.30 -4.63 -14.04
N HIS A 81 -11.45 -5.04 -14.58
CA HIS A 81 -12.67 -5.33 -13.80
C HIS A 81 -12.99 -6.82 -13.68
N ASP A 82 -12.15 -7.69 -14.25
CA ASP A 82 -12.45 -9.12 -14.36
C ASP A 82 -12.13 -9.91 -13.08
N ALA A 83 -11.42 -9.29 -12.11
CA ALA A 83 -10.98 -9.92 -10.88
C ALA A 83 -10.83 -8.90 -9.72
N HIS A 84 -10.67 -9.44 -8.51
CA HIS A 84 -10.29 -8.66 -7.34
C HIS A 84 -8.77 -8.39 -7.37
N LEU A 85 -8.37 -7.11 -7.37
CA LEU A 85 -6.98 -6.71 -7.55
C LEU A 85 -6.26 -6.46 -6.22
N TYR A 86 -5.01 -6.90 -6.12
CA TYR A 86 -4.12 -6.59 -5.00
C TYR A 86 -3.06 -5.57 -5.43
N ILE A 87 -3.16 -4.35 -4.92
CA ILE A 87 -2.32 -3.22 -5.33
C ILE A 87 -1.35 -2.87 -4.20
N LEU A 88 -0.07 -3.14 -4.43
CA LEU A 88 1.01 -3.04 -3.47
C LEU A 88 2.01 -1.95 -3.90
N LEU A 89 1.96 -0.79 -3.26
CA LEU A 89 2.72 0.41 -3.64
C LEU A 89 3.81 0.72 -2.59
N ASP A 90 5.07 0.51 -2.94
CA ASP A 90 6.21 0.68 -2.05
C ASP A 90 6.87 2.06 -2.21
N GLU A 91 7.12 2.74 -1.08
CA GLU A 91 7.66 4.10 -0.99
C GLU A 91 6.80 5.13 -1.78
N ILE A 92 5.48 5.07 -1.61
CA ILE A 92 4.50 5.88 -2.37
C ILE A 92 4.70 7.39 -2.18
N GLN A 93 5.33 7.83 -1.08
CA GLN A 93 5.63 9.25 -0.85
C GLN A 93 6.58 9.86 -1.88
N MET A 94 7.20 9.04 -2.74
CA MET A 94 8.00 9.51 -3.85
C MET A 94 7.16 10.08 -5.01
N VAL A 95 5.84 9.89 -4.99
CA VAL A 95 4.90 10.37 -6.01
C VAL A 95 4.02 11.45 -5.40
N ASP A 96 4.06 12.67 -5.94
CA ASP A 96 3.20 13.76 -5.51
C ASP A 96 1.75 13.55 -5.98
N GLY A 97 0.76 13.83 -5.12
CA GLY A 97 -0.68 13.68 -5.44
C GLY A 97 -1.20 12.24 -5.43
N TRP A 98 -0.40 11.26 -5.00
CA TRP A 98 -0.75 9.84 -5.00
C TRP A 98 -2.08 9.51 -4.30
N GLN A 99 -2.47 10.27 -3.28
CA GLN A 99 -3.69 10.03 -2.49
C GLN A 99 -4.94 10.08 -3.37
N ARG A 100 -5.00 11.04 -4.29
CA ARG A 100 -6.12 11.22 -5.22
C ARG A 100 -6.25 10.02 -6.16
N VAL A 101 -5.12 9.53 -6.68
CA VAL A 101 -5.08 8.35 -7.54
C VAL A 101 -5.50 7.10 -6.78
N VAL A 102 -4.91 6.84 -5.60
CA VAL A 102 -5.25 5.69 -4.76
C VAL A 102 -6.72 5.69 -4.36
N ASN A 103 -7.27 6.85 -3.98
CA ASN A 103 -8.70 6.94 -3.69
C ASN A 103 -9.55 6.66 -4.93
N GLY A 104 -9.21 7.26 -6.06
CA GLY A 104 -9.90 7.04 -7.33
C GLY A 104 -9.93 5.56 -7.71
N VAL A 105 -8.82 4.85 -7.57
CA VAL A 105 -8.74 3.41 -7.81
C VAL A 105 -9.61 2.64 -6.81
N ARG A 106 -9.49 2.92 -5.51
CA ARG A 106 -10.27 2.26 -4.45
C ARG A 106 -11.79 2.36 -4.66
N VAL A 107 -12.28 3.49 -5.17
CA VAL A 107 -13.73 3.68 -5.41
C VAL A 107 -14.20 3.12 -6.75
N SER A 108 -13.28 2.88 -7.69
CA SER A 108 -13.62 2.49 -9.07
C SER A 108 -13.42 1.00 -9.35
N TYR A 109 -12.58 0.30 -8.58
CA TYR A 109 -12.22 -1.10 -8.82
C TYR A 109 -12.43 -1.95 -7.57
N ASP A 110 -12.77 -3.23 -7.77
CA ASP A 110 -12.75 -4.23 -6.72
C ASP A 110 -11.29 -4.56 -6.38
N CYS A 111 -10.77 -3.98 -5.29
CA CYS A 111 -9.36 -4.07 -4.97
C CYS A 111 -9.03 -3.94 -3.47
N ASP A 112 -7.89 -4.50 -3.09
CA ASP A 112 -7.22 -4.28 -1.82
C ASP A 112 -5.90 -3.53 -2.05
N ILE A 113 -5.72 -2.41 -1.35
CA ILE A 113 -4.57 -1.51 -1.53
C ILE A 113 -3.71 -1.47 -0.27
N VAL A 114 -2.43 -1.77 -0.44
CA VAL A 114 -1.39 -1.64 0.57
C VAL A 114 -0.33 -0.66 0.07
N VAL A 115 -0.02 0.36 0.86
CA VAL A 115 1.01 1.35 0.56
C VAL A 115 2.07 1.37 1.65
N THR A 116 3.32 1.68 1.30
CA THR A 116 4.38 1.92 2.29
C THR A 116 5.00 3.31 2.16
N GLY A 117 5.61 3.77 3.25
CA GLY A 117 6.52 4.91 3.17
C GLY A 117 7.34 5.18 4.40
N SER A 118 8.48 5.84 4.20
CA SER A 118 9.47 6.07 5.26
C SER A 118 9.21 7.31 6.13
N ASN A 119 8.26 8.16 5.75
CA ASN A 119 8.00 9.43 6.41
C ASN A 119 6.66 9.41 7.18
N ALA A 120 6.69 9.72 8.48
CA ALA A 120 5.47 9.90 9.28
C ALA A 120 4.55 11.01 8.73
N LYS A 121 5.09 11.98 7.95
CA LYS A 121 4.27 12.95 7.21
C LYS A 121 3.40 12.33 6.12
N MET A 122 3.61 11.08 5.71
CA MET A 122 2.62 10.36 4.90
C MET A 122 1.25 10.27 5.58
N LEU A 123 1.25 10.27 6.92
CA LEU A 123 0.06 10.26 7.74
C LEU A 123 -0.37 11.68 8.15
N SER A 124 0.25 12.74 7.65
CA SER A 124 -0.18 14.12 7.91
C SER A 124 -0.97 14.65 6.71
N GLY A 125 -2.21 15.11 6.92
CA GLY A 125 -3.14 15.55 5.87
C GLY A 125 -4.46 14.78 5.90
N GLU A 126 -5.18 14.71 4.76
CA GLU A 126 -6.48 14.01 4.64
C GLU A 126 -6.42 12.54 5.10
N LEU A 127 -5.30 11.85 4.86
CA LEU A 127 -5.08 10.48 5.34
C LEU A 127 -5.13 10.36 6.86
N ALA A 128 -4.74 11.40 7.61
CA ALA A 128 -4.79 11.47 9.07
C ALA A 128 -6.23 11.61 9.57
N THR A 129 -7.01 12.44 8.89
CA THR A 129 -8.39 12.82 9.25
C THR A 129 -9.35 11.62 9.13
N LEU A 130 -8.93 10.58 8.42
CA LEU A 130 -9.78 9.45 8.02
C LEU A 130 -9.24 8.09 8.49
N LEU A 131 -8.19 8.10 9.31
CA LEU A 131 -7.83 6.93 10.11
C LEU A 131 -9.03 6.64 11.01
N SER A 132 -9.82 5.60 10.70
CA SER A 132 -10.99 5.23 11.51
C SER A 132 -10.59 4.57 12.84
N GLY A 133 -9.48 5.01 13.43
CA GLY A 133 -9.07 4.67 14.80
C GLY A 133 -8.56 3.25 15.03
N ARG A 134 -8.36 2.42 14.01
CA ARG A 134 -7.78 1.07 14.20
C ARG A 134 -6.28 1.10 13.94
N TYR A 135 -5.59 1.61 14.94
CA TYR A 135 -4.15 1.50 15.10
C TYR A 135 -3.81 0.08 15.55
N VAL A 136 -2.94 -0.61 14.81
CA VAL A 136 -2.31 -1.83 15.32
C VAL A 136 -0.87 -1.46 15.66
N GLU A 137 -0.67 -0.96 16.88
CA GLU A 137 0.67 -0.84 17.44
C GLU A 137 1.22 -2.24 17.69
N SER A 138 2.19 -2.62 16.89
CA SER A 138 3.18 -3.59 17.29
C SER A 138 4.16 -2.90 18.23
N GLY A 139 4.37 -3.43 19.44
CA GLY A 139 5.26 -2.86 20.47
C GLY A 139 6.76 -2.77 20.14
N ASP A 140 7.14 -2.70 18.86
CA ASP A 140 8.49 -2.48 18.35
C ASP A 140 8.46 -1.19 17.51
N SER A 141 9.15 -0.13 17.97
CA SER A 141 9.03 1.26 17.50
C SER A 141 9.48 1.54 16.05
N ASN A 142 9.81 0.51 15.30
CA ASN A 142 10.46 0.61 14.00
C ASN A 142 9.51 0.50 12.80
N LEU A 143 8.35 -0.14 12.96
CA LEU A 143 7.34 -0.32 11.91
C LEU A 143 5.93 -0.25 12.49
N SER A 144 5.00 0.33 11.74
CA SER A 144 3.61 0.49 12.16
C SER A 144 2.69 0.33 10.96
N ILE A 145 1.56 -0.35 11.16
CA ILE A 145 0.52 -0.55 10.16
C ILE A 145 -0.70 0.28 10.58
N PHE A 146 -1.16 1.14 9.66
CA PHE A 146 -2.30 2.01 9.83
C PHE A 146 -3.39 1.63 8.83
N LEU A 147 -4.65 1.79 9.23
CA LEU A 147 -5.79 1.69 8.32
C LEU A 147 -6.32 3.08 8.04
N SER A 148 -6.41 3.43 6.75
CA SER A 148 -6.93 4.72 6.31
C SER A 148 -8.10 4.52 5.36
N ARG A 149 -9.17 5.29 5.55
CA ARG A 149 -10.12 5.56 4.48
C ARG A 149 -9.54 6.72 3.68
N VAL A 150 -9.14 6.54 2.43
CA VAL A 150 -8.84 7.73 1.61
C VAL A 150 -10.18 8.33 1.22
N SER A 151 -10.42 9.61 1.50
CA SER A 151 -11.61 10.35 1.06
C SER A 151 -11.16 11.35 0.03
N GLY A 152 -11.87 11.41 -1.09
CA GLY A 152 -11.64 12.44 -2.09
C GLY A 152 -12.30 13.74 -1.65
N SER A 153 -11.54 14.83 -1.65
CA SER A 153 -12.09 16.17 -1.80
C SER A 153 -12.31 16.51 -3.28
#